data_AF-A0A095BUT6-F1
#
_entry.id   AF-A0A095BUT6-F1
#
_cell.length_a   1.000
_cell.length_b   1.000
_cell.length_c   1.000
_cell.angle_alpha   90.00
_cell.angle_beta   90.00
_cell.angle_gamma   90.00
#
_symmetry.space_group_name_H-M   'P 1'
#
loop_
_entity.id
_entity.type
_entity.pdbx_description
1 polymer ?
#
loop_
_entity_poly.entity_id
_entity_poly.type
_entity_poly.pdbx_seq_one_letter_code
_entity_poly.pdbx_strand_id
1 'polypeptide(L)'
;MSSQNFLKFGVEFEGSGQLFTFECPAVYDDIIYKVSQQFGIPQSETSNYCFRKTEHSGTIEYYTTEENCRIRTGDVVQLVEIPV
;
A
#
# COMPACT_ATOMS: atom_id res chain seq x y z
N MET A 1 4.62 21.36 20.45
CA MET A 1 5.15 20.90 19.15
C MET A 1 4.21 19.82 18.65
N SER A 2 3.55 20.02 17.51
CA SER A 2 2.73 18.97 16.90
C SER A 2 3.68 17.92 16.35
N SER A 3 3.72 16.73 16.95
CA SER A 3 4.42 15.59 16.38
C SER A 3 3.65 15.15 15.15
N GLN A 4 4.13 15.52 13.96
CA GLN A 4 3.61 14.98 12.71
C GLN A 4 3.83 13.47 12.73
N ASN A 5 2.73 12.71 12.72
CA ASN A 5 2.77 11.26 12.66
C ASN A 5 2.83 10.84 11.19
N PHE A 6 3.76 9.94 10.85
CA PHE A 6 3.93 9.46 9.48
C PHE A 6 3.82 7.94 9.40
N LEU A 7 3.17 7.46 8.34
CA LEU A 7 3.17 6.08 7.89
C LEU A 7 4.29 5.92 6.85
N LYS A 8 5.27 5.05 7.11
CA LYS A 8 6.39 4.81 6.18
C LYS A 8 6.53 3.32 5.87
N PHE A 9 6.35 2.91 4.62
CA PHE A 9 6.34 1.50 4.25
C PHE A 9 6.90 1.30 2.84
N GLY A 10 7.34 0.09 2.54
CA GLY A 10 7.78 -0.30 1.20
C GLY A 10 6.64 -0.89 0.39
N VAL A 11 6.63 -0.61 -0.91
CA VAL A 11 5.73 -1.25 -1.87
C VAL A 11 6.55 -1.88 -2.99
N GLU A 12 6.25 -3.13 -3.29
CA GLU A 12 6.76 -3.84 -4.46
C GLU A 12 5.69 -3.91 -5.55
N PHE A 13 6.09 -3.68 -6.80
CA PHE A 13 5.25 -3.85 -7.99
C PHE A 13 6.13 -4.32 -9.16
N GLU A 14 5.74 -5.40 -9.83
CA GLU A 14 6.45 -5.97 -11.00
C GLU A 14 7.98 -6.13 -10.80
N GLY A 15 8.39 -6.56 -9.60
CA GLY A 15 9.81 -6.76 -9.26
C GLY A 15 10.59 -5.48 -8.90
N SER A 16 9.93 -4.32 -8.88
CA SER A 16 10.50 -3.05 -8.43
C SER A 16 9.97 -2.66 -7.04
N GLY A 17 10.85 -2.26 -6.13
CA GLY A 17 10.49 -1.81 -4.78
C GLY A 17 10.70 -0.32 -4.58
N GLN A 18 9.74 0.38 -3.96
CA GLN A 18 9.84 1.80 -3.60
C GLN A 18 9.38 2.05 -2.16
N LEU A 19 9.98 3.03 -1.47
CA LEU A 19 9.58 3.47 -0.13
C LEU A 19 8.63 4.66 -0.22
N PHE A 20 7.53 4.60 0.53
CA PHE A 20 6.55 5.67 0.61
C PHE A 20 6.48 6.26 2.03
N THR A 21 6.11 7.53 2.12
CA THR A 21 5.86 8.24 3.38
C THR A 21 4.57 9.04 3.25
N PHE A 22 3.61 8.80 4.14
CA PHE A 22 2.33 9.49 4.20
C PHE A 22 2.14 10.15 5.57
N GLU A 23 1.57 11.34 5.60
CA GLU A 23 1.15 11.99 6.86
C GLU A 23 -0.14 11.34 7.37
N CYS A 24 -0.20 11.09 8.68
CA CYS A 24 -1.35 10.47 9.33
C CYS A 24 -2.39 11.51 9.79
N PRO A 25 -3.69 11.19 9.73
CA PRO A 25 -4.25 9.91 9.25
C PRO A 25 -4.21 9.84 7.71
N ALA A 26 -3.73 8.72 7.19
CA ALA A 26 -3.69 8.47 5.75
C ALA A 26 -4.94 7.67 5.34
N VAL A 27 -5.67 8.16 4.35
CA VAL A 27 -6.88 7.50 3.79
C VAL A 27 -6.43 6.40 2.84
N TYR A 28 -7.05 5.21 2.92
CA TYR A 28 -6.64 4.04 2.14
C TYR A 28 -6.63 4.30 0.63
N ASP A 29 -7.72 4.86 0.10
CA ASP A 29 -7.83 5.20 -1.33
C ASP A 29 -6.75 6.20 -1.78
N ASP A 30 -6.43 7.20 -0.94
CA ASP A 30 -5.35 8.16 -1.24
C ASP A 30 -3.98 7.48 -1.27
N ILE A 31 -3.77 6.48 -0.41
CA ILE A 31 -2.53 5.69 -0.40
C ILE A 31 -2.43 4.88 -1.69
N ILE A 32 -3.47 4.11 -2.04
CA ILE A 32 -3.49 3.31 -3.27
C ILE A 32 -3.31 4.20 -4.50
N TYR A 33 -4.00 5.34 -4.55
CA TYR A 33 -3.87 6.30 -5.64
C TYR A 33 -2.45 6.84 -5.80
N LYS A 34 -1.85 7.37 -4.72
CA LYS A 34 -0.49 7.93 -4.78
C LYS A 34 0.56 6.87 -5.10
N VAL A 35 0.39 5.66 -4.56
CA VAL A 35 1.28 4.54 -4.88
C VAL A 35 1.14 4.12 -6.34
N SER A 36 -0.08 3.97 -6.84
CA SER A 36 -0.37 3.58 -8.23
C SER A 36 0.21 4.58 -9.23
N GLN A 37 0.03 5.88 -8.98
CA GLN A 37 0.61 6.95 -9.79
C GLN A 37 2.14 6.87 -9.84
N GLN A 38 2.78 6.56 -8.72
CA GLN A 38 4.25 6.44 -8.64
C GLN A 38 4.80 5.24 -9.43
N PHE A 39 3.97 4.20 -9.63
CA PHE A 39 4.28 3.06 -10.49
C PHE A 39 3.79 3.24 -11.95
N GLY A 40 3.24 4.40 -12.29
CA GLY A 40 2.79 4.70 -13.66
C GLY A 40 1.43 4.12 -14.04
N ILE A 41 0.66 3.63 -13.06
CA ILE A 41 -0.69 3.09 -13.29
C ILE A 41 -1.67 4.26 -13.53
N PRO A 42 -2.46 4.24 -14.61
CA PRO A 42 -3.47 5.26 -14.87
C PRO A 42 -4.49 5.39 -13.73
N GLN A 43 -4.95 6.61 -13.48
CA GLN A 43 -5.98 6.86 -12.46
C GLN A 43 -7.25 6.04 -12.69
N SER A 44 -7.64 5.84 -13.96
CA SER A 44 -8.80 5.02 -14.34
C SER A 44 -8.67 3.55 -13.98
N GLU A 45 -7.47 3.07 -13.70
CA GLU A 45 -7.17 1.67 -13.39
C GLU A 45 -6.83 1.45 -11.92
N THR A 46 -6.58 2.52 -11.16
CA THR A 46 -6.18 2.46 -9.74
C THR A 46 -7.16 1.64 -8.88
N SER A 47 -8.46 1.71 -9.18
CA SER A 47 -9.50 0.95 -8.46
C SER A 47 -9.42 -0.56 -8.67
N ASN A 48 -8.61 -1.03 -9.63
CA ASN A 48 -8.38 -2.44 -9.90
C ASN A 48 -7.24 -3.00 -9.04
N TYR A 49 -6.60 -2.19 -8.20
CA TYR A 49 -5.43 -2.58 -7.41
C TYR A 49 -5.71 -2.50 -5.92
N CYS A 50 -5.05 -3.36 -5.16
CA CYS A 50 -4.99 -3.35 -3.71
C CYS A 50 -3.59 -3.73 -3.23
N PHE A 51 -3.33 -3.62 -1.92
CA PHE A 51 -2.10 -4.18 -1.36
C PHE A 51 -2.32 -5.62 -0.94
N ARG A 52 -1.40 -6.49 -1.30
CA ARG A 52 -1.19 -7.78 -0.66
C ARG A 52 -0.07 -7.65 0.35
N LYS A 53 -0.33 -8.03 1.60
CA LYS A 53 0.71 -8.14 2.61
C LYS A 53 0.92 -9.61 2.98
N THR A 54 2.19 -9.97 3.14
CA THR A 54 2.61 -11.31 3.52
C THR A 54 3.18 -11.28 4.92
N GLU A 55 2.60 -12.07 5.83
CA GLU A 55 3.06 -12.21 7.21
C GLU A 55 3.55 -13.64 7.48
N HIS A 56 4.12 -13.87 8.68
CA HIS A 56 4.57 -15.18 9.16
C HIS A 56 5.50 -15.91 8.19
N SER A 57 6.57 -15.23 7.77
CA SER A 57 7.63 -15.80 6.91
C SER A 57 7.13 -16.32 5.55
N GLY A 58 6.09 -15.71 4.98
CA GLY A 58 5.60 -16.09 3.65
C GLY A 58 4.32 -16.92 3.63
N THR A 59 3.77 -17.28 4.80
CA THR A 59 2.71 -18.29 4.88
C THR A 59 1.30 -17.73 4.90
N ILE A 60 1.12 -16.46 5.30
CA ILE A 60 -0.18 -15.82 5.37
C ILE A 60 -0.18 -14.61 4.45
N GLU A 61 -1.01 -14.66 3.41
CA GLU A 61 -1.26 -13.54 2.50
C GLU A 61 -2.64 -12.97 2.77
N TYR A 62 -2.74 -11.64 2.85
CA TYR A 62 -4.03 -10.97 2.91
C TYR A 62 -4.05 -9.73 2.02
N TYR A 63 -5.20 -9.52 1.38
CA TYR A 63 -5.50 -8.37 0.56
C TYR A 63 -6.11 -7.27 1.44
N THR A 64 -5.59 -6.06 1.32
CA THR A 64 -6.07 -4.91 2.07
C THR A 64 -7.33 -4.32 1.43
N THR A 65 -8.22 -3.81 2.28
CA THR A 65 -9.40 -3.01 1.96
C THR A 65 -9.43 -1.81 2.90
N GLU A 66 -10.34 -0.87 2.65
CA GLU A 66 -10.56 0.25 3.58
C GLU A 66 -10.87 -0.24 5.01
N GLU A 67 -11.65 -1.32 5.14
CA GLU A 67 -12.09 -1.86 6.43
C GLU A 67 -10.98 -2.61 7.19
N ASN A 68 -9.99 -3.16 6.49
CA ASN A 68 -8.96 -4.02 7.07
C ASN A 68 -7.52 -3.55 6.83
N CYS A 69 -7.32 -2.31 6.37
CA CYS A 69 -5.99 -1.74 6.14
C CYS A 69 -5.15 -1.78 7.43
N ARG A 70 -4.19 -2.71 7.47
CA ARG A 70 -3.30 -2.97 8.62
C ARG A 70 -1.84 -2.61 8.33
N ILE A 71 -1.62 -1.73 7.36
CA ILE A 71 -0.26 -1.31 7.00
C ILE A 71 0.31 -0.47 8.13
N ARG A 72 1.50 -0.83 8.57
CA ARG A 72 2.24 -0.16 9.63
C ARG A 72 3.56 0.36 9.09
N THR A 73 4.11 1.34 9.80
CA THR A 73 5.46 1.82 9.50
C THR A 73 6.46 0.66 9.60
N GLY A 74 7.26 0.48 8.55
CA GLY A 74 8.24 -0.60 8.41
C GLY A 74 7.74 -1.82 7.65
N ASP A 75 6.44 -1.90 7.32
CA ASP A 75 5.92 -2.98 6.49
C ASP A 75 6.47 -2.91 5.06
N VAL A 76 6.56 -4.07 4.41
CA VAL A 76 6.71 -4.20 2.96
C VAL A 76 5.46 -4.91 2.44
N VAL A 77 4.79 -4.30 1.47
CA VAL A 77 3.57 -4.84 0.83
C VAL A 77 3.76 -4.88 -0.67
N GLN A 78 2.89 -5.60 -1.36
CA GLN A 78 2.90 -5.73 -2.81
C GLN A 78 1.66 -5.06 -3.39
N LEU A 79 1.81 -4.19 -4.38
CA LEU A 79 0.69 -3.70 -5.16
C LEU A 79 0.30 -4.79 -6.15
N VAL A 80 -0.96 -5.21 -6.14
CA VAL A 80 -1.47 -6.30 -6.98
C VAL A 80 -2.85 -5.95 -7.52
N GLU A 81 -3.22 -6.54 -8.66
CA GLU A 81 -4.59 -6.49 -9.16
C GLU A 81 -5.52 -7.23 -8.20
N ILE A 82 -6.74 -6.71 -8.03
CA ILE A 82 -7.78 -7.32 -7.21
C ILE A 82 -8.18 -8.66 -7.86
N PRO A 83 -8.12 -9.78 -7.12
CA PRO A 83 -8.55 -11.07 -7.66
C PRO A 83 -10.04 -11.06 -7.97
N VAL A 84 -10.40 -11.60 -9.13
CA VAL A 84 -11.77 -11.75 -9.64
C VAL A 84 -12.47 -12.98 -9.05
#